data_AF-A0AAW2SMK3-F1
#
_entry.id   AF-A0AAW2SMK3-F1
#
_cell.length_a   1.000
_cell.length_b   1.000
_cell.length_c   1.000
_cell.angle_alpha   90.00
_cell.angle_beta   90.00
_cell.angle_gamma   90.00
#
_symmetry.space_group_name_H-M   'P 1'
#
loop_
_entity.id
_entity.type
_entity.pdbx_description
1 polymer ?
#
loop_
_entity_poly.entity_id
_entity_poly.type
_entity_poly.pdbx_seq_one_letter_code
_entity_poly.pdbx_strand_id
1 'polypeptide(L)'
;MSEEEDTFDLSGPVHLATVDWTNPDHQRTVAASLVKGVYVLQRDCKRARKGRPALAPPWWEAFDYQLHKLLIDKDDSSVFGAIYQLTSVPSPDQAPRYVIAFRGTIPKLDTFKRDLKLNIRIITNRLDQTPRAAAALQAVQHIVATYGSSNVWLAGHSQGAAMGMLAGKYMAKTGVVLEAFLFNPPFVSPQSGD
;
A
#
# COMPACT_ATOMS: atom_id res chain seq x y z
N MET A 1 -16.84 9.21 -4.53
CA MET A 1 -15.64 9.78 -3.93
C MET A 1 -15.38 11.12 -4.56
N SER A 2 -15.46 12.18 -3.76
CA SER A 2 -15.30 13.58 -4.19
C SER A 2 -13.82 13.92 -4.35
N GLU A 3 -13.53 15.05 -5.00
CA GLU A 3 -12.16 15.57 -5.07
C GLU A 3 -11.62 15.98 -3.70
N GLU A 4 -12.49 16.44 -2.80
CA GLU A 4 -12.16 16.78 -1.41
C GLU A 4 -11.59 15.60 -0.62
N GLU A 5 -12.10 14.38 -0.86
CA GLU A 5 -11.57 13.15 -0.25
C GLU A 5 -10.16 12.79 -0.73
N ASP A 6 -9.76 13.28 -1.90
CA ASP A 6 -8.46 13.04 -2.51
C ASP A 6 -7.46 14.17 -2.18
N THR A 7 -7.94 15.30 -1.69
CA THR A 7 -7.13 16.45 -1.26
C THR A 7 -6.58 16.21 0.14
N PHE A 8 -5.24 16.18 0.26
CA PHE A 8 -4.55 15.94 1.52
C PHE A 8 -4.90 16.98 2.59
N ASP A 9 -4.97 18.26 2.24
CA ASP A 9 -5.27 19.32 3.21
C ASP A 9 -6.67 19.25 3.82
N LEU A 10 -7.58 18.50 3.19
CA LEU A 10 -8.97 18.35 3.65
C LEU A 10 -9.21 17.00 4.34
N SER A 11 -8.60 15.94 3.85
CA SER A 11 -8.89 14.56 4.29
C SER A 11 -7.67 13.81 4.83
N GLY A 12 -6.50 14.41 4.74
CA GLY A 12 -5.24 13.86 5.23
C GLY A 12 -5.05 14.10 6.73
N PRO A 13 -4.09 13.40 7.34
CA PRO A 13 -3.72 13.57 8.75
C PRO A 13 -2.90 14.86 8.98
N VAL A 14 -3.46 16.02 8.63
CA VAL A 14 -2.78 17.33 8.73
C VAL A 14 -2.40 17.73 10.16
N HIS A 15 -3.01 17.11 11.16
CA HIS A 15 -2.67 17.31 12.57
C HIS A 15 -1.33 16.65 12.95
N LEU A 16 -0.83 15.71 12.15
CA LEU A 16 0.41 14.99 12.41
C LEU A 16 1.60 15.74 11.78
N ALA A 17 1.94 16.90 12.35
CA ALA A 17 3.03 17.75 11.86
C ALA A 17 4.43 17.18 12.12
N THR A 18 4.58 16.23 13.05
CA THR A 18 5.85 15.56 13.33
C THR A 18 5.58 14.09 13.64
N VAL A 19 6.28 13.20 12.93
CA VAL A 19 6.12 11.75 13.10
C VAL A 19 7.03 11.26 14.22
N ASP A 20 6.44 10.92 15.35
CA ASP A 20 7.07 10.00 16.32
C ASP A 20 7.04 8.57 15.77
N TRP A 21 8.18 8.11 15.27
CA TRP A 21 8.37 6.78 14.70
C TRP A 21 8.34 5.64 15.72
N THR A 22 8.36 5.94 17.02
CA THR A 22 8.17 4.95 18.07
C THR A 22 6.70 4.76 18.45
N ASN A 23 5.83 5.67 18.03
CA ASN A 23 4.40 5.63 18.30
C ASN A 23 3.65 4.79 17.24
N PRO A 24 3.05 3.64 17.60
CA PRO A 24 2.33 2.79 16.65
C PRO A 24 1.19 3.48 15.90
N ASP A 25 0.51 4.46 16.50
CA ASP A 25 -0.58 5.20 15.85
C ASP A 25 -0.06 6.14 14.77
N HIS A 26 1.10 6.75 14.99
CA HIS A 26 1.77 7.55 13.96
C HIS A 26 2.24 6.67 12.80
N GLN A 27 2.86 5.52 13.10
CA GLN A 27 3.28 4.56 12.08
C GLN A 27 2.09 4.10 11.21
N ARG A 28 0.95 3.75 11.85
CA ARG A 28 -0.30 3.40 11.14
C ARG A 28 -0.82 4.55 10.29
N THR A 29 -0.76 5.78 10.80
CA THR A 29 -1.21 6.99 10.09
C THR A 29 -0.39 7.23 8.84
N VAL A 30 0.94 7.14 8.93
CA VAL A 30 1.85 7.24 7.79
C VAL A 30 1.54 6.13 6.78
N ALA A 31 1.47 4.87 7.21
CA ALA A 31 1.17 3.75 6.33
C ALA A 31 -0.20 3.89 5.62
N ALA A 32 -1.23 4.35 6.33
CA ALA A 32 -2.55 4.62 5.77
C ALA A 32 -2.50 5.77 4.74
N SER A 33 -1.76 6.85 5.04
CA SER A 33 -1.55 7.96 4.12
C SER A 33 -0.88 7.52 2.82
N LEU A 34 0.18 6.71 2.92
CA LEU A 34 0.87 6.18 1.74
C LEU A 34 -0.04 5.27 0.90
N VAL A 35 -0.85 4.42 1.53
CA VAL A 35 -1.86 3.60 0.81
C VAL A 35 -2.91 4.48 0.13
N LYS A 36 -3.38 5.54 0.78
CA LYS A 36 -4.31 6.51 0.19
C LYS A 36 -3.65 7.26 -0.97
N GLY A 37 -2.36 7.58 -0.88
CA GLY A 37 -1.55 8.13 -1.98
C GLY A 37 -1.65 7.26 -3.24
N VAL A 38 -1.58 5.93 -3.13
CA VAL A 38 -1.76 5.02 -4.29
C VAL A 38 -3.15 5.13 -4.92
N TYR A 39 -4.21 5.27 -4.10
CA TYR A 39 -5.57 5.48 -4.61
C TYR A 39 -5.72 6.81 -5.36
N VAL A 40 -5.13 7.88 -4.84
CA VAL A 40 -5.17 9.21 -5.48
C VAL A 40 -4.34 9.20 -6.76
N LEU A 41 -3.16 8.56 -6.74
CA LEU A 41 -2.30 8.42 -7.92
C LEU A 41 -3.01 7.72 -9.08
N GLN A 42 -3.72 6.62 -8.79
CA GLN A 42 -4.54 5.96 -9.80
C GLN A 42 -5.61 6.89 -10.41
N ARG A 43 -6.20 7.79 -9.61
CA ARG A 43 -7.19 8.76 -10.10
C ARG A 43 -6.55 9.88 -10.88
N ASP A 44 -5.40 10.37 -10.45
CA ASP A 44 -4.60 11.35 -11.19
C ASP A 44 -4.23 10.80 -12.57
N CYS A 45 -3.79 9.55 -12.66
CA CYS A 45 -3.58 8.89 -13.95
C CYS A 45 -4.85 8.84 -14.81
N LYS A 46 -6.00 8.45 -14.24
CA LYS A 46 -7.28 8.37 -14.97
C LYS A 46 -7.79 9.72 -15.45
N ARG A 47 -7.54 10.79 -14.68
CA ARG A 47 -7.95 12.16 -14.99
C ARG A 47 -6.85 12.97 -15.72
N ALA A 48 -5.74 12.31 -16.08
CA ALA A 48 -4.56 12.94 -16.66
C ALA A 48 -4.00 14.14 -15.86
N ARG A 49 -4.15 14.14 -14.53
CA ARG A 49 -3.60 15.17 -13.65
C ARG A 49 -2.09 14.93 -13.48
N LYS A 50 -1.26 15.91 -13.84
CA LYS A 50 0.22 15.84 -13.77
C LYS A 50 0.81 17.17 -13.33
N GLY A 51 1.81 17.15 -12.46
CA GLY A 51 2.44 18.37 -11.93
C GLY A 51 1.51 19.07 -10.95
N ARG A 52 1.32 20.39 -11.10
CA ARG A 52 0.51 21.21 -10.16
C ARG A 52 -0.92 20.69 -9.90
N PRO A 53 -1.66 20.13 -10.87
CA PRO A 53 -2.99 19.57 -10.62
C PRO A 53 -2.99 18.18 -9.97
N ALA A 54 -1.84 17.54 -9.77
CA ALA A 54 -1.79 16.22 -9.13
C ALA A 54 -2.08 16.34 -7.64
N LEU A 55 -3.00 15.50 -7.14
CA LEU A 55 -3.40 15.48 -5.74
C LEU A 55 -2.66 14.41 -4.94
N ALA A 56 -2.02 13.46 -5.62
CA ALA A 56 -1.32 12.36 -4.98
C ALA A 56 -0.07 12.79 -4.18
N PRO A 57 0.80 13.71 -4.66
CA PRO A 57 2.08 13.98 -4.01
C PRO A 57 2.05 14.34 -2.52
N PRO A 58 1.14 15.22 -2.06
CA PRO A 58 1.06 15.57 -0.64
C PRO A 58 0.87 14.39 0.32
N TRP A 59 0.29 13.26 -0.13
CA TRP A 59 0.04 12.08 0.70
C TRP A 59 1.31 11.36 1.17
N TRP A 60 2.45 11.57 0.50
CA TRP A 60 3.74 11.03 0.90
C TRP A 60 4.76 12.12 1.25
N GLU A 61 4.69 13.29 0.59
CA GLU A 61 5.60 14.41 0.84
C GLU A 61 5.46 14.98 2.26
N ALA A 62 4.24 14.97 2.82
CA ALA A 62 4.00 15.40 4.21
C ALA A 62 4.73 14.55 5.26
N PHE A 63 5.24 13.38 4.88
CA PHE A 63 5.96 12.45 5.73
C PHE A 63 7.40 12.21 5.28
N ASP A 64 7.95 13.16 4.52
CA ASP A 64 9.32 13.12 3.99
C ASP A 64 9.59 11.93 3.06
N TYR A 65 8.56 11.35 2.44
CA TYR A 65 8.73 10.34 1.40
C TYR A 65 8.77 10.97 0.01
N GLN A 66 9.31 10.21 -0.93
CA GLN A 66 9.17 10.44 -2.37
C GLN A 66 8.75 9.15 -3.07
N LEU A 67 8.12 9.30 -4.23
CA LEU A 67 7.77 8.17 -5.07
C LEU A 67 9.04 7.58 -5.73
N HIS A 68 9.40 6.36 -5.35
CA HIS A 68 10.55 5.64 -5.90
C HIS A 68 10.17 4.85 -7.18
N LYS A 69 9.06 4.12 -7.14
CA LYS A 69 8.61 3.30 -8.27
C LYS A 69 7.11 3.03 -8.23
N LEU A 70 6.46 3.07 -9.40
CA LEU A 70 5.07 2.64 -9.55
C LEU A 70 4.98 1.14 -9.85
N LEU A 71 3.98 0.49 -9.25
CA LEU A 71 3.59 -0.88 -9.58
C LEU A 71 2.33 -0.81 -10.45
N ILE A 72 2.53 -1.04 -11.74
CA ILE A 72 1.50 -0.92 -12.78
C ILE A 72 1.14 -2.32 -13.25
N ASP A 73 -0.15 -2.60 -13.31
CA ASP A 73 -0.68 -3.85 -13.84
C ASP A 73 -0.54 -3.82 -15.37
N LYS A 74 0.02 -4.89 -15.94
CA LYS A 74 0.28 -4.98 -17.38
C LYS A 74 -1.00 -5.14 -18.18
N ASP A 75 -2.05 -5.69 -17.59
CA ASP A 75 -3.27 -6.05 -18.30
C ASP A 75 -4.20 -4.84 -18.49
N ASP A 76 -4.31 -3.98 -17.47
CA ASP A 76 -5.22 -2.82 -17.48
C ASP A 76 -4.51 -1.46 -17.33
N SER A 77 -3.16 -1.46 -17.30
CA SER A 77 -2.33 -0.26 -17.07
C SER A 77 -2.68 0.50 -15.79
N SER A 78 -3.35 -0.15 -14.83
CA SER A 78 -3.73 0.46 -13.57
C SER A 78 -2.58 0.39 -12.57
N VAL A 79 -2.31 1.51 -11.89
CA VAL A 79 -1.41 1.54 -10.74
C VAL A 79 -2.08 0.77 -9.62
N PHE A 80 -1.53 -0.35 -9.19
CA PHE A 80 -2.06 -1.12 -8.06
C PHE A 80 -1.23 -0.97 -6.79
N GLY A 81 -0.03 -0.43 -6.91
CA GLY A 81 0.85 -0.16 -5.77
C GLY A 81 1.90 0.89 -6.11
N ALA A 82 2.62 1.32 -5.08
CA ALA A 82 3.76 2.22 -5.19
C ALA A 82 4.82 1.85 -4.16
N ILE A 83 6.07 2.10 -4.51
CA ILE A 83 7.21 2.02 -3.61
C ILE A 83 7.60 3.46 -3.30
N TYR A 84 7.59 3.79 -2.01
CA TYR A 84 8.01 5.07 -1.48
C TYR A 84 9.39 4.94 -0.85
N GLN A 85 10.20 5.98 -0.96
CA GLN A 85 11.52 6.07 -0.35
C GLN A 85 11.58 7.30 0.55
N LEU A 86 12.11 7.15 1.76
CA LEU A 86 12.32 8.26 2.67
C LEU A 86 13.42 9.20 2.13
N THR A 87 13.15 10.51 2.10
CA THR A 87 14.02 11.56 1.54
C THR A 87 14.96 12.17 2.56
N SER A 88 14.49 12.32 3.81
CA SER A 88 15.24 12.94 4.90
C SER A 88 15.08 12.11 6.17
N VAL A 89 16.18 11.92 6.90
CA VAL A 89 16.36 10.91 7.94
C VAL A 89 16.08 11.55 9.32
N PRO A 90 15.14 11.04 10.15
CA PRO A 90 15.46 10.75 11.53
C PRO A 90 16.23 9.42 11.57
N SER A 91 17.17 9.26 12.51
CA SER A 91 18.10 8.11 12.64
C SER A 91 17.62 6.79 11.98
N PRO A 92 18.47 6.08 11.20
CA PRO A 92 18.12 4.84 10.47
C PRO A 92 17.39 3.76 11.29
N ASP A 93 17.47 3.84 12.62
CA ASP A 93 16.90 2.87 13.55
C ASP A 93 15.41 3.07 13.87
N GLN A 94 14.78 4.15 13.38
CA GLN A 94 13.40 4.49 13.76
C GLN A 94 12.38 4.42 12.61
N ALA A 95 12.77 4.79 11.39
CA ALA A 95 11.86 4.90 10.25
C ALA A 95 12.24 3.93 9.11
N PRO A 96 11.26 3.32 8.40
CA PRO A 96 11.56 2.47 7.27
C PRO A 96 12.05 3.32 6.09
N ARG A 97 13.18 2.96 5.52
CA ARG A 97 13.70 3.62 4.32
C ARG A 97 12.77 3.46 3.13
N TYR A 98 12.09 2.32 3.03
CA TYR A 98 11.16 2.00 1.96
C TYR A 98 9.81 1.52 2.49
N VAL A 99 8.73 1.98 1.86
CA VAL A 99 7.39 1.47 2.10
C VAL A 99 6.79 1.00 0.78
N ILE A 100 6.36 -0.25 0.73
CA ILE A 100 5.65 -0.83 -0.42
C ILE A 100 4.16 -0.81 -0.10
N ALA A 101 3.43 0.10 -0.73
CA ALA A 101 2.01 0.32 -0.48
C ALA A 101 1.15 -0.26 -1.62
N PHE A 102 0.09 -0.96 -1.27
CA PHE A 102 -0.84 -1.58 -2.20
C PHE A 102 -2.27 -1.06 -2.00
N ARG A 103 -2.91 -0.57 -3.08
CA ARG A 103 -4.32 -0.20 -3.02
C ARG A 103 -5.24 -1.41 -3.19
N GLY A 104 -6.45 -1.31 -2.67
CA GLY A 104 -7.54 -2.20 -3.01
C GLY A 104 -8.25 -1.82 -4.31
N THR A 105 -9.40 -2.45 -4.56
CA THR A 105 -10.31 -2.05 -5.64
C THR A 105 -10.86 -0.64 -5.40
N ILE A 106 -11.14 0.08 -6.49
CA ILE A 106 -11.87 1.36 -6.44
C ILE A 106 -13.38 1.02 -6.42
N PRO A 107 -14.14 1.37 -5.37
CA PRO A 107 -15.53 0.96 -5.24
C PRO A 107 -16.51 1.73 -6.14
N LYS A 108 -17.59 1.07 -6.59
CA LYS A 108 -18.96 1.60 -6.57
C LYS A 108 -19.63 1.05 -5.30
N LEU A 109 -20.21 1.92 -4.44
CA LEU A 109 -20.50 1.63 -3.02
C LEU A 109 -21.27 0.31 -2.75
N ASP A 110 -22.33 0.02 -3.51
CA ASP A 110 -23.19 -1.16 -3.26
C ASP A 110 -22.62 -2.47 -3.80
N THR A 111 -21.91 -2.41 -4.92
CA THR A 111 -21.23 -3.57 -5.50
C THR A 111 -20.01 -3.94 -4.66
N PHE A 112 -19.43 -2.99 -3.92
CA PHE A 112 -18.20 -3.17 -3.17
C PHE A 112 -18.23 -4.30 -2.16
N LYS A 113 -19.25 -4.42 -1.29
CA LYS A 113 -19.23 -5.46 -0.24
C LYS A 113 -19.37 -6.88 -0.81
N ARG A 114 -20.22 -7.05 -1.83
CA ARG A 114 -20.44 -8.35 -2.50
C ARG A 114 -19.26 -8.70 -3.41
N ASP A 115 -18.80 -7.76 -4.24
CA ASP A 115 -17.65 -7.96 -5.11
C ASP A 115 -16.38 -8.12 -4.32
N LEU A 116 -16.22 -7.43 -3.18
CA LEU A 116 -15.08 -7.64 -2.31
C LEU A 116 -15.10 -9.07 -1.79
N LYS A 117 -16.21 -9.56 -1.20
CA LYS A 117 -16.29 -10.96 -0.72
C LYS A 117 -16.07 -11.99 -1.83
N LEU A 118 -16.61 -11.77 -3.02
CA LEU A 118 -16.46 -12.66 -4.18
C LEU A 118 -15.05 -12.60 -4.76
N ASN A 119 -14.54 -11.40 -5.01
CA ASN A 119 -13.18 -11.17 -5.48
C ASN A 119 -12.19 -11.71 -4.48
N ILE A 120 -12.36 -11.54 -3.17
CA ILE A 120 -11.51 -12.12 -2.12
C ILE A 120 -11.46 -13.62 -2.24
N ARG A 121 -12.59 -14.32 -2.33
CA ARG A 121 -12.60 -15.78 -2.40
C ARG A 121 -11.89 -16.29 -3.65
N ILE A 122 -12.00 -15.55 -4.75
CA ILE A 122 -11.27 -15.79 -6.00
C ILE A 122 -9.79 -15.43 -5.84
N ILE A 123 -9.49 -14.31 -5.19
CA ILE A 123 -8.16 -13.74 -4.98
C ILE A 123 -7.38 -14.63 -4.01
N THR A 124 -7.91 -15.08 -2.88
CA THR A 124 -7.19 -15.99 -1.97
C THR A 124 -6.93 -17.36 -2.59
N ASN A 125 -7.80 -17.80 -3.50
CA ASN A 125 -7.63 -19.05 -4.26
C ASN A 125 -6.80 -18.89 -5.54
N ARG A 126 -6.49 -17.65 -5.96
CA ARG A 126 -5.74 -17.34 -7.21
C ARG A 126 -4.59 -16.35 -7.01
N LEU A 127 -4.34 -15.82 -5.82
CA LEU A 127 -3.32 -14.79 -5.52
C LEU A 127 -1.93 -15.38 -5.71
N ASP A 128 -1.80 -16.69 -5.50
CA ASP A 128 -0.66 -17.49 -5.91
C ASP A 128 -0.47 -17.53 -7.45
N GLN A 129 -1.47 -17.08 -8.24
CA GLN A 129 -1.55 -17.23 -9.70
C GLN A 129 -1.93 -15.96 -10.48
N THR A 130 -2.10 -14.79 -9.85
CA THR A 130 -2.39 -13.54 -10.60
C THR A 130 -1.12 -12.78 -11.00
N PRO A 131 -1.06 -12.18 -12.20
CA PRO A 131 0.08 -11.35 -12.63
C PRO A 131 0.39 -10.21 -11.64
N ARG A 132 -0.66 -9.60 -11.06
CA ARG A 132 -0.54 -8.52 -10.09
C ARG A 132 0.14 -8.96 -8.79
N ALA A 133 -0.24 -10.11 -8.25
CA ALA A 133 0.37 -10.66 -7.04
C ALA A 133 1.80 -11.14 -7.28
N ALA A 134 2.07 -11.74 -8.44
CA ALA A 134 3.44 -12.10 -8.85
C ALA A 134 4.32 -10.84 -8.98
N ALA A 135 3.82 -9.77 -9.59
CA ALA A 135 4.52 -8.50 -9.69
C ALA A 135 4.74 -7.84 -8.33
N ALA A 136 3.75 -7.89 -7.43
CA ALA A 136 3.87 -7.42 -6.05
C ALA A 136 4.98 -8.18 -5.30
N LEU A 137 4.97 -9.51 -5.39
CA LEU A 137 5.97 -10.36 -4.74
C LEU A 137 7.37 -10.09 -5.29
N GLN A 138 7.54 -10.02 -6.61
CA GLN A 138 8.81 -9.71 -7.25
C GLN A 138 9.34 -8.33 -6.81
N ALA A 139 8.47 -7.33 -6.72
CA ALA A 139 8.83 -6.00 -6.24
C ALA A 139 9.32 -6.04 -4.78
N VAL A 140 8.62 -6.77 -3.91
CA VAL A 140 8.98 -6.94 -2.50
C VAL A 140 10.32 -7.64 -2.37
N GLN A 141 10.51 -8.78 -3.05
CA GLN A 141 11.78 -9.51 -3.06
C GLN A 141 12.93 -8.63 -3.53
N HIS A 142 12.73 -7.87 -4.61
CA HIS A 142 13.76 -7.01 -5.18
C HIS A 142 14.19 -5.90 -4.21
N ILE A 143 13.22 -5.19 -3.61
CA ILE A 143 13.51 -4.11 -2.65
C ILE A 143 14.19 -4.66 -1.41
N VAL A 144 13.71 -5.77 -0.86
CA VAL A 144 14.32 -6.40 0.33
C VAL A 144 15.73 -6.91 0.04
N ALA A 145 15.95 -7.55 -1.12
CA ALA A 145 17.28 -8.03 -1.51
C ALA A 145 18.27 -6.88 -1.71
N THR A 146 17.79 -5.71 -2.15
CA THR A 146 18.64 -4.54 -2.45
C THR A 146 18.95 -3.71 -1.21
N TYR A 147 17.99 -3.54 -0.31
CA TYR A 147 18.07 -2.56 0.78
C TYR A 147 17.98 -3.16 2.19
N GLY A 148 17.82 -4.48 2.31
CA GLY A 148 17.69 -5.18 3.58
C GLY A 148 16.26 -5.12 4.14
N SER A 149 15.88 -6.15 4.90
CA SER A 149 14.52 -6.31 5.42
C SER A 149 14.13 -5.34 6.52
N SER A 150 15.08 -4.92 7.36
CA SER A 150 14.85 -3.96 8.45
C SER A 150 14.42 -2.57 7.96
N ASN A 151 14.67 -2.27 6.69
CA ASN A 151 14.41 -0.98 6.07
C ASN A 151 13.11 -0.94 5.27
N VAL A 152 12.29 -2.01 5.30
CA VAL A 152 11.15 -2.18 4.39
C VAL A 152 9.87 -2.48 5.16
N TRP A 153 8.85 -1.66 4.94
CA TRP A 153 7.49 -1.95 5.38
C TRP A 153 6.59 -2.35 4.22
N LEU A 154 5.60 -3.19 4.53
CA LEU A 154 4.47 -3.46 3.66
C LEU A 154 3.25 -2.69 4.17
N ALA A 155 2.48 -2.09 3.27
CA ALA A 155 1.23 -1.45 3.61
C ALA A 155 0.15 -1.81 2.59
N GLY A 156 -1.09 -1.98 3.02
CA GLY A 156 -2.18 -2.20 2.09
C GLY A 156 -3.57 -2.08 2.69
N HIS A 157 -4.55 -1.73 1.86
CA HIS A 157 -5.95 -1.66 2.25
C HIS A 157 -6.83 -2.63 1.44
N SER A 158 -7.75 -3.32 2.10
CA SER A 158 -8.72 -4.23 1.46
C SER A 158 -7.98 -5.28 0.60
N GLN A 159 -8.26 -5.39 -0.71
CA GLN A 159 -7.49 -6.28 -1.59
C GLN A 159 -5.96 -6.01 -1.55
N GLY A 160 -5.54 -4.77 -1.37
CA GLY A 160 -4.13 -4.42 -1.21
C GLY A 160 -3.51 -5.02 0.05
N ALA A 161 -4.28 -5.11 1.13
CA ALA A 161 -3.84 -5.77 2.36
C ALA A 161 -3.62 -7.28 2.16
N ALA A 162 -4.46 -7.94 1.34
CA ALA A 162 -4.25 -9.34 0.99
C ALA A 162 -2.97 -9.57 0.18
N MET A 163 -2.64 -8.65 -0.75
CA MET A 163 -1.38 -8.70 -1.50
C MET A 163 -0.17 -8.50 -0.58
N GLY A 164 -0.22 -7.52 0.32
CA GLY A 164 0.81 -7.32 1.34
C GLY A 164 1.00 -8.54 2.24
N MET A 165 -0.10 -9.15 2.68
CA MET A 165 -0.06 -10.38 3.50
C MET A 165 0.53 -11.57 2.75
N LEU A 166 0.18 -11.77 1.49
CA LEU A 166 0.74 -12.84 0.65
C LEU A 166 2.25 -12.67 0.50
N ALA A 167 2.69 -11.47 0.15
CA ALA A 167 4.10 -11.15 0.00
C ALA A 167 4.86 -11.32 1.32
N GLY A 168 4.34 -10.76 2.41
CA GLY A 168 4.93 -10.90 3.76
C GLY A 168 5.02 -12.37 4.20
N LYS A 169 3.97 -13.17 3.98
CA LYS A 169 3.97 -14.61 4.27
C LYS A 169 5.01 -15.37 3.45
N TYR A 170 5.18 -15.00 2.18
CA TYR A 170 6.22 -15.58 1.34
C TYR A 170 7.62 -15.26 1.86
N MET A 171 7.88 -13.98 2.18
CA MET A 171 9.16 -13.55 2.75
C MET A 171 9.47 -14.23 4.10
N ALA A 172 8.45 -14.39 4.95
CA ALA A 172 8.60 -15.06 6.23
C ALA A 172 8.98 -16.53 6.07
N LYS A 173 8.44 -17.23 5.06
CA LYS A 173 8.86 -18.61 4.73
C LYS A 173 10.32 -18.70 4.28
N THR A 174 10.90 -17.61 3.78
CA THR A 174 12.33 -17.53 3.44
C THR A 174 13.18 -16.97 4.58
N GLY A 175 12.65 -16.88 5.80
CA GLY A 175 13.37 -16.40 6.98
C GLY A 175 13.40 -14.88 7.14
N VAL A 176 12.63 -14.13 6.34
CA VAL A 176 12.61 -12.67 6.37
C VAL A 176 11.27 -12.16 6.87
N VAL A 177 11.25 -11.60 8.08
CA VAL A 177 10.06 -10.95 8.65
C VAL A 177 10.06 -9.48 8.26
N LEU A 178 8.92 -9.01 7.76
CA LEU A 178 8.68 -7.61 7.38
C LEU A 178 7.55 -7.05 8.23
N GLU A 179 7.71 -5.81 8.69
CA GLU A 179 6.62 -5.08 9.33
C GLU A 179 5.52 -4.80 8.30
N ALA A 180 4.26 -4.98 8.69
CA ALA A 180 3.14 -4.95 7.76
C ALA A 180 1.90 -4.24 8.34
N PHE A 181 1.49 -3.15 7.69
CA PHE A 181 0.31 -2.36 8.01
C PHE A 181 -0.85 -2.74 7.09
N LEU A 182 -1.71 -3.63 7.57
CA LEU A 182 -2.79 -4.23 6.78
C LEU A 182 -4.15 -3.69 7.25
N PHE A 183 -4.73 -2.79 6.45
CA PHE A 183 -5.99 -2.11 6.77
C PHE A 183 -7.19 -2.82 6.18
N ASN A 184 -8.15 -3.18 7.03
CA ASN A 184 -9.37 -3.89 6.65
C ASN A 184 -9.05 -5.10 5.73
N PRO A 185 -8.10 -5.97 6.12
CA PRO A 185 -7.74 -7.12 5.31
C PRO A 185 -8.97 -8.01 5.16
N PRO A 186 -9.14 -8.63 3.99
CA PRO A 186 -10.23 -9.55 3.81
C PRO A 186 -10.03 -10.77 4.70
N PHE A 187 -10.91 -10.96 5.69
CA PHE A 187 -10.89 -12.15 6.50
C PHE A 187 -11.31 -13.37 5.67
N VAL A 188 -10.44 -14.37 5.62
CA VAL A 188 -10.83 -15.74 5.32
C VAL A 188 -10.82 -16.47 6.65
N SER A 189 -11.99 -16.87 7.13
CA SER A 189 -12.05 -17.85 8.22
C SER A 189 -11.22 -19.06 7.81
N PRO A 190 -10.39 -19.64 8.70
CA PRO A 190 -9.77 -20.92 8.39
C PRO A 190 -10.88 -21.93 8.08
N GLN A 191 -10.64 -22.82 7.13
CA GLN A 191 -11.43 -24.05 7.11
C GLN A 191 -11.14 -24.73 8.44
N SER A 192 -12.16 -24.85 9.28
CA SER A 192 -12.15 -25.77 10.41
C SER A 192 -11.78 -27.13 9.84
N GLY A 193 -10.58 -27.59 10.18
CA GLY A 193 -10.21 -28.97 9.97
C GLY A 193 -10.99 -29.78 10.98
N ASP A 194 -11.99 -30.51 10.50
CA ASP A 194 -12.54 -31.68 11.16
C ASP A 194 -11.84 -32.92 10.58
#